data_AF-A0A7W2FQY1-F1
#
_entry.id   AF-A0A7W2FQY1-F1
#
_cell.length_a   1.000
_cell.length_b   1.000
_cell.length_c   1.000
_cell.angle_alpha   90.00
_cell.angle_beta   90.00
_cell.angle_gamma   90.00
#
_symmetry.space_group_name_H-M   'P 1'
#
loop_
_entity.id
_entity.type
_entity.pdbx_description
1 polymer ?
#
loop_
_entity_poly.entity_id
_entity_poly.type
_entity_poly.pdbx_seq_one_letter_code
_entity_poly.pdbx_strand_id
1 'polypeptide(L)'
;MSQLKQLVSTLEQLSVQAAALDRSRGEHHQALFDERLFHGSARLLVPCVKEANATLETLIREEDSGRLTALRAEYLSERLLSQVSAIQREIATQSIRKKEPKHFSHYQKPINVLYQELAQHQEWERRLMEMVRDKQFELDNASPFSQQQAQQALLSTEQRLERCRSAKIKLENQITYRERHQ
;
A
#
# COMPACT_ATOMS: atom_id res chain seq x y z
N MET A 1 33.91 -11.30 -20.00
CA MET A 1 33.54 -10.02 -20.67
C MET A 1 32.09 -9.96 -21.19
N SER A 2 31.64 -10.83 -22.12
CA SER A 2 30.26 -10.74 -22.67
C SER A 2 29.14 -11.03 -21.65
N GLN A 3 29.32 -12.06 -20.82
CA GLN A 3 28.33 -12.46 -19.80
C GLN A 3 28.15 -11.40 -18.69
N LEU A 4 29.23 -10.75 -18.25
CA LEU A 4 29.16 -9.65 -17.27
C LEU A 4 28.35 -8.47 -17.82
N LYS A 5 28.55 -8.09 -19.08
CA LYS A 5 27.76 -7.02 -19.72
C LYS A 5 26.27 -7.37 -19.80
N GLN A 6 25.94 -8.63 -20.07
CA GLN A 6 24.55 -9.11 -20.05
C GLN A 6 23.94 -9.02 -18.64
N LEU A 7 24.69 -9.38 -17.60
CA LEU A 7 24.23 -9.28 -16.21
C LEU A 7 23.98 -7.83 -15.78
N VAL A 8 24.86 -6.90 -16.14
CA VAL A 8 24.67 -5.46 -15.90
C VAL A 8 23.38 -4.98 -16.57
N SER A 9 23.19 -5.28 -17.86
CA SER A 9 21.96 -4.86 -18.57
C SER A 9 20.70 -5.48 -17.97
N THR A 10 20.79 -6.71 -17.44
CA THR A 10 19.66 -7.38 -16.80
C THR A 10 19.30 -6.70 -15.48
N LEU A 11 20.29 -6.36 -14.65
CA LEU A 11 20.07 -5.67 -13.38
C LEU A 11 19.55 -4.24 -13.58
N GLU A 12 20.00 -3.53 -14.62
CA GLU A 12 19.45 -2.23 -15.00
C GLU A 12 17.96 -2.34 -15.35
N GLN A 13 17.58 -3.32 -16.19
CA GLN A 13 16.18 -3.59 -16.51
C GLN A 13 15.37 -3.96 -15.26
N LEU A 14 15.91 -4.80 -14.39
CA LEU A 14 15.26 -5.17 -13.13
C LEU A 14 15.09 -3.97 -12.20
N SER A 15 16.01 -3.00 -12.21
CA SER A 15 15.90 -1.77 -11.41
C SER A 15 14.70 -0.92 -11.83
N VAL A 16 14.49 -0.77 -13.15
CA VAL A 16 13.38 0.00 -13.71
C VAL A 16 12.05 -0.70 -13.41
N GLN A 17 11.99 -2.02 -13.60
CA GLN A 17 10.81 -2.83 -13.32
C GLN A 17 10.46 -2.83 -11.82
N ALA A 18 11.46 -3.01 -10.96
CA ALA A 18 11.31 -2.96 -9.50
C ALA A 18 10.76 -1.61 -9.04
N ALA A 19 11.33 -0.50 -9.54
CA ALA A 19 10.86 0.84 -9.19
C ALA A 19 9.42 1.10 -9.65
N ALA A 20 9.05 0.65 -10.85
CA ALA A 20 7.66 0.75 -11.33
C ALA A 20 6.70 -0.08 -10.47
N LEU A 21 7.12 -1.29 -10.10
CA LEU A 21 6.31 -2.21 -9.30
C LEU A 21 6.13 -1.71 -7.86
N ASP A 22 7.20 -1.24 -7.22
CA ASP A 22 7.17 -0.65 -5.88
C ASP A 22 6.30 0.61 -5.83
N ARG A 23 6.32 1.46 -6.87
CA ARG A 23 5.39 2.61 -6.97
C ARG A 23 3.93 2.19 -7.05
N SER A 24 3.64 1.07 -7.73
CA SER A 24 2.26 0.58 -7.90
C SER A 24 1.74 -0.17 -6.68
N ARG A 25 2.62 -0.90 -5.99
CA ARG A 25 2.27 -1.83 -4.91
C ARG A 25 2.45 -1.21 -3.53
N GLY A 26 3.40 -0.30 -3.37
CA GLY A 26 3.88 0.16 -2.08
C GLY A 26 4.68 -0.92 -1.34
N GLU A 27 4.98 -0.65 -0.07
CA GLU A 27 5.67 -1.59 0.80
C GLU A 27 4.80 -2.81 1.12
N HIS A 28 5.42 -3.99 1.11
CA HIS A 28 4.79 -5.17 1.67
C HIS A 28 4.79 -5.17 3.19
N HIS A 29 3.80 -5.83 3.77
CA HIS A 29 3.70 -5.99 5.22
C HIS A 29 4.76 -6.94 5.81
N GLN A 30 5.36 -7.79 4.98
CA GLN A 30 6.41 -8.76 5.33
C GLN A 30 7.61 -8.60 4.39
N ALA A 31 8.75 -9.16 4.80
CA ALA A 31 9.93 -9.24 3.94
C ALA A 31 9.60 -10.02 2.66
N LEU A 32 10.08 -9.51 1.53
CA LEU A 32 9.87 -10.13 0.22
C LEU A 32 10.63 -11.44 0.05
N PHE A 33 11.80 -11.51 0.69
CA PHE A 33 12.75 -12.60 0.52
C PHE A 33 13.34 -13.01 1.88
N ASP A 34 13.94 -14.20 1.90
CA ASP A 34 14.68 -14.73 3.03
C ASP A 34 15.92 -13.85 3.32
N GLU A 35 16.22 -13.64 4.60
CA GLU A 35 17.39 -12.88 5.08
C GLU A 35 18.73 -13.48 4.64
N ARG A 36 18.73 -14.78 4.32
CA ARG A 36 19.91 -15.46 3.76
C ARG A 36 20.22 -15.01 2.33
N LEU A 37 19.22 -14.52 1.60
CA LEU A 37 19.35 -14.12 0.20
C LEU A 37 19.56 -12.61 0.03
N PHE A 38 18.85 -11.81 0.84
CA PHE A 38 18.98 -10.36 0.89
C PHE A 38 19.19 -9.91 2.34
N HIS A 39 20.18 -9.04 2.55
CA HIS A 39 20.49 -8.52 3.87
C HIS A 39 19.41 -7.52 4.29
N GLY A 40 18.70 -7.89 5.35
CA GLY A 40 17.61 -7.11 5.91
C GLY A 40 16.26 -7.48 5.33
N SER A 41 15.22 -7.24 6.12
CA SER A 41 13.84 -7.57 5.82
C SER A 41 13.25 -6.60 4.76
N ALA A 42 13.81 -6.62 3.55
CA ALA A 42 13.43 -5.70 2.47
C ALA A 42 11.95 -5.92 2.08
N ARG A 43 11.15 -4.87 2.26
CA ARG A 43 9.71 -4.84 1.93
C ARG A 43 9.43 -4.29 0.53
N LEU A 44 10.47 -3.85 -0.15
CA LEU A 44 10.49 -3.26 -1.49
C LEU A 44 11.49 -4.00 -2.36
N LEU A 45 11.27 -4.02 -3.67
CA LEU A 45 12.20 -4.66 -4.62
C LEU A 45 13.43 -3.78 -4.90
N VAL A 46 13.31 -2.46 -4.85
CA VAL A 46 14.43 -1.54 -5.15
C VAL A 46 15.66 -1.79 -4.24
N PRO A 47 15.53 -1.94 -2.91
CA PRO A 47 16.66 -2.33 -2.05
C PRO A 47 17.29 -3.67 -2.45
N CYS A 48 16.49 -4.66 -2.85
CA CYS A 48 16.99 -5.97 -3.27
C CYS A 48 17.80 -5.88 -4.57
N VAL A 49 17.34 -5.09 -5.54
CA VAL A 49 18.10 -4.85 -6.78
C VAL A 49 19.41 -4.12 -6.49
N LYS A 50 19.42 -3.15 -5.56
CA LYS A 50 20.65 -2.47 -5.13
C LYS A 50 21.65 -3.43 -4.49
N GLU A 51 21.19 -4.36 -3.67
CA GLU A 51 22.07 -5.38 -3.09
C GLU A 51 22.62 -6.32 -4.15
N ALA A 52 21.81 -6.76 -5.13
CA ALA A 52 22.28 -7.57 -6.24
C ALA A 52 23.35 -6.84 -7.08
N ASN A 53 23.17 -5.54 -7.32
CA ASN A 53 24.20 -4.70 -7.95
C ASN A 53 25.49 -4.63 -7.11
N ALA A 54 25.38 -4.46 -5.79
CA ALA A 54 26.55 -4.45 -4.91
C ALA A 54 27.31 -5.79 -4.93
N THR A 55 26.60 -6.93 -5.02
CA THR A 55 27.21 -8.26 -5.20
C THR A 55 28.00 -8.33 -6.51
N LEU A 56 27.43 -7.82 -7.62
CA LEU A 56 28.10 -7.79 -8.92
C LEU A 56 29.32 -6.86 -8.92
N GLU A 57 29.20 -5.66 -8.34
CA GLU A 57 30.33 -4.73 -8.21
C GLU A 57 31.47 -5.31 -7.37
N THR A 58 31.15 -6.09 -6.32
CA THR A 58 32.15 -6.79 -5.51
C THR A 58 32.90 -7.82 -6.34
N LEU A 59 32.17 -8.60 -7.15
CA LEU A 59 32.76 -9.61 -8.04
C LEU A 59 33.72 -8.96 -9.05
N ILE A 60 33.30 -7.89 -9.73
CA ILE A 60 34.13 -7.15 -10.70
C ILE A 60 35.38 -6.58 -10.01
N ARG A 61 35.21 -5.94 -8.85
CA ARG A 61 36.34 -5.34 -8.11
C ARG A 61 37.35 -6.37 -7.62
N GLU A 62 36.90 -7.53 -7.15
CA GLU A 62 37.77 -8.61 -6.71
C GLU A 62 38.50 -9.26 -7.89
N GLU A 63 37.85 -9.39 -9.05
CA GLU A 63 38.45 -9.87 -10.30
C GLU A 63 39.55 -8.90 -10.79
N ASP A 64 39.24 -7.60 -10.89
CA ASP A 64 40.18 -6.57 -11.36
C ASP A 64 41.39 -6.42 -10.42
N SER A 65 41.21 -6.64 -9.12
CA SER A 65 42.30 -6.57 -8.14
C SER A 65 43.09 -7.88 -8.00
N GLY A 66 42.75 -8.93 -8.76
CA GLY A 66 43.42 -10.23 -8.71
C GLY A 66 43.28 -10.96 -7.37
N ARG A 67 42.32 -10.55 -6.53
CA ARG A 67 42.07 -11.13 -5.19
C ARG A 67 40.95 -12.15 -5.18
N LEU A 68 40.26 -12.33 -6.31
CA LEU A 68 39.17 -13.26 -6.46
C LEU A 68 39.67 -14.71 -6.48
N THR A 69 39.45 -15.44 -5.39
CA THR A 69 39.71 -16.88 -5.33
C THR A 69 38.58 -17.65 -6.03
N ALA A 70 38.85 -18.87 -6.49
CA ALA A 70 37.84 -19.70 -7.17
C ALA A 70 36.59 -19.95 -6.29
N LEU A 71 36.79 -20.31 -5.01
CA LEU A 71 35.71 -20.49 -4.04
C LEU A 71 34.88 -19.22 -3.83
N ARG A 72 35.54 -18.05 -3.86
CA ARG A 72 34.86 -16.76 -3.69
C ARG A 72 34.06 -16.39 -4.93
N ALA A 73 34.61 -16.64 -6.12
CA ALA A 73 33.92 -16.44 -7.39
C ALA A 73 32.66 -17.30 -7.49
N GLU A 74 32.75 -18.58 -7.10
CA GLU A 74 31.62 -19.50 -7.08
C GLU A 74 30.52 -19.01 -6.14
N TYR A 75 30.87 -18.71 -4.87
CA TYR A 75 29.91 -18.20 -3.89
C TYR A 75 29.21 -16.91 -4.34
N LEU A 76 29.95 -15.91 -4.83
CA LEU A 76 29.37 -14.64 -5.26
C LEU A 76 28.48 -14.82 -6.50
N SER A 77 28.87 -15.72 -7.42
CA SER A 77 28.10 -16.01 -8.64
C SER A 77 26.80 -16.73 -8.33
N GLU A 78 26.84 -17.75 -7.47
CA GLU A 78 25.65 -18.48 -7.01
C GLU A 78 24.69 -17.56 -6.27
N ARG A 79 25.23 -16.71 -5.39
CA ARG A 79 24.44 -15.71 -4.67
C ARG A 79 23.79 -14.73 -5.63
N LEU A 80 24.54 -14.19 -6.58
CA LEU A 80 24.00 -13.24 -7.57
C LEU A 80 22.90 -13.89 -8.43
N LEU A 81 23.11 -15.13 -8.89
CA LEU A 81 22.10 -15.87 -9.65
C LEU A 81 20.82 -16.10 -8.82
N SER A 82 20.98 -16.46 -7.55
CA SER A 82 19.86 -16.63 -6.63
C SER A 82 19.10 -15.31 -6.41
N GLN A 83 19.81 -14.19 -6.25
CA GLN A 83 19.22 -12.87 -6.07
C GLN A 83 18.44 -12.43 -7.33
N VAL A 84 19.04 -12.57 -8.51
CA VAL A 84 18.42 -12.22 -9.79
C VAL A 84 17.18 -13.06 -10.06
N SER A 85 17.27 -14.38 -9.86
CA SER A 85 16.14 -15.29 -10.09
C SER A 85 14.98 -15.04 -9.13
N ALA A 86 15.26 -14.72 -7.87
CA ALA A 86 14.23 -14.35 -6.89
C ALA A 86 13.50 -13.05 -7.27
N ILE A 87 14.24 -12.03 -7.68
CA ILE A 87 13.66 -10.75 -8.14
C ILE A 87 12.80 -10.97 -9.40
N GLN A 88 13.32 -11.70 -10.39
CA GLN A 88 12.59 -12.03 -11.62
C GLN A 88 11.30 -12.80 -11.34
N ARG A 89 11.35 -13.79 -10.43
CA ARG A 89 10.18 -14.56 -10.04
C ARG A 89 9.12 -13.69 -9.34
N GLU A 90 9.52 -12.82 -8.43
CA GLU A 90 8.59 -11.92 -7.73
C GLU A 90 7.93 -10.92 -8.71
N ILE A 91 8.67 -10.43 -9.72
CA ILE A 91 8.11 -9.58 -10.78
C ILE A 91 7.12 -10.38 -11.65
N ALA A 92 7.49 -11.59 -12.09
CA ALA A 92 6.66 -12.42 -12.96
C ALA A 92 5.38 -12.93 -12.28
N THR A 93 5.43 -13.20 -10.99
CA THR A 93 4.30 -13.74 -10.22
C THR A 93 3.38 -12.66 -9.63
N GLN A 94 3.62 -11.37 -9.93
CA GLN A 94 2.81 -10.26 -9.42
C GLN A 94 1.32 -10.41 -9.74
N SER A 95 0.98 -10.89 -10.94
CA SER A 95 -0.41 -11.08 -11.38
C SER A 95 -1.15 -12.15 -10.56
N ILE A 96 -0.41 -13.14 -10.04
CA ILE A 96 -0.91 -14.22 -9.20
C ILE A 96 -1.08 -13.70 -7.77
N ARG A 97 -0.05 -13.05 -7.22
CA ARG A 97 -0.07 -12.44 -5.87
C ARG A 97 -1.19 -11.41 -5.69
N LYS A 98 -1.54 -10.64 -6.74
CA LYS A 98 -2.67 -9.69 -6.70
C LYS A 98 -4.03 -10.37 -6.47
N LYS A 99 -4.16 -11.64 -6.86
CA LYS A 99 -5.39 -12.43 -6.72
C LYS A 99 -5.42 -13.25 -5.44
N GLU A 100 -4.32 -13.32 -4.69
CA GLU A 100 -4.32 -14.01 -3.40
C GLU A 100 -5.27 -13.29 -2.43
N PRO A 101 -6.10 -14.06 -1.68
CA PRO A 101 -6.96 -13.49 -0.67
C PRO A 101 -6.07 -12.81 0.39
N LYS A 102 -6.11 -11.48 0.40
CA LYS A 102 -5.38 -10.69 1.40
C LYS A 102 -5.95 -11.02 2.77
N HIS A 103 -5.11 -11.50 3.70
CA HIS A 103 -5.53 -11.70 5.08
C HIS A 103 -5.96 -10.35 5.68
N PHE A 104 -7.27 -10.22 5.93
CA PHE A 104 -7.89 -8.97 6.39
C PHE A 104 -7.28 -8.42 7.68
N SER A 105 -6.70 -9.26 8.55
CA SER A 105 -6.20 -8.82 9.87
C SER A 105 -5.01 -7.86 9.78
N HIS A 106 -4.16 -7.95 8.76
CA HIS A 106 -2.95 -7.12 8.67
C HIS A 106 -3.20 -5.70 8.16
N TYR A 107 -4.31 -5.46 7.47
CA TYR A 107 -4.72 -4.13 6.98
C TYR A 107 -5.85 -3.52 7.83
N GLN A 108 -6.24 -4.16 8.92
CA GLN A 108 -7.26 -3.65 9.80
C GLN A 108 -6.72 -2.52 10.66
N LYS A 109 -7.32 -1.33 10.53
CA LYS A 109 -7.09 -0.20 11.43
C LYS A 109 -7.17 -0.66 12.90
N PRO A 110 -6.37 -0.14 13.83
CA PRO A 110 -6.52 -0.45 15.26
C PRO A 110 -7.94 -0.14 15.76
N ILE A 111 -8.47 -0.90 16.73
CA ILE A 111 -9.84 -0.69 17.24
C ILE A 111 -10.04 0.72 17.80
N ASN A 112 -9.01 1.29 18.44
CA ASN A 112 -9.01 2.67 18.93
C ASN A 112 -9.22 3.70 17.80
N VAL A 113 -8.68 3.45 16.61
CA VAL A 113 -8.88 4.31 15.44
C VAL A 113 -10.33 4.23 14.96
N LEU A 114 -10.96 3.05 15.02
CA LEU A 114 -12.38 2.92 14.69
C LEU A 114 -13.28 3.71 15.66
N TYR A 115 -12.97 3.72 16.96
CA TYR A 115 -13.70 4.57 17.92
C TYR A 115 -13.49 6.07 17.69
N GLN A 116 -12.28 6.50 17.31
CA GLN A 116 -12.04 7.89 16.93
C GLN A 116 -12.84 8.28 15.69
N GLU A 117 -12.88 7.42 14.67
CA GLU A 117 -13.71 7.62 13.48
C GLU A 117 -15.20 7.65 13.84
N LEU A 118 -15.66 6.78 14.74
CA LEU A 118 -17.04 6.78 15.23
C LEU A 118 -17.40 8.12 15.91
N ALA A 119 -16.55 8.61 16.81
CA ALA A 119 -16.74 9.89 17.49
C ALA A 119 -16.79 11.05 16.49
N GLN A 120 -15.94 11.02 15.46
CA GLN A 120 -15.95 12.01 14.39
C GLN A 120 -17.26 12.00 13.60
N HIS A 121 -17.79 10.82 13.25
CA HIS A 121 -19.06 10.69 12.54
C HIS A 121 -20.26 11.12 13.40
N GLN A 122 -20.22 10.89 14.71
CA GLN A 122 -21.24 11.40 15.65
C GLN A 122 -21.28 12.93 15.68
N GLU A 123 -20.11 13.59 15.70
CA GLU A 123 -20.02 15.04 15.66
C GLU A 123 -20.47 15.61 14.30
N TRP A 124 -20.13 14.95 13.19
CA TRP A 124 -20.65 15.33 11.87
C TRP A 124 -22.16 15.16 11.77
N GLU A 125 -22.71 14.08 12.31
CA GLU A 125 -24.15 13.84 12.36
C GLU A 125 -24.84 14.97 13.12
N ARG A 126 -24.33 15.34 14.30
CA ARG A 126 -24.87 16.45 15.10
C ARG A 126 -24.93 17.75 14.30
N ARG A 127 -23.81 18.14 13.68
CA ARG A 127 -23.75 19.36 12.85
C ARG A 127 -24.67 19.29 11.64
N LEU A 128 -24.76 18.14 10.97
CA LEU A 128 -25.66 17.98 9.82
C LEU A 128 -27.13 18.05 10.23
N MET A 129 -27.50 17.54 11.40
CA MET A 129 -28.87 17.70 11.92
C MET A 129 -29.20 19.16 12.22
N GLU A 130 -28.26 19.92 12.79
CA GLU A 130 -28.39 21.37 12.99
C GLU A 130 -28.57 22.08 11.63
N MET A 131 -27.73 21.76 10.65
CA MET A 131 -27.85 22.34 9.30
C MET A 131 -29.19 21.99 8.61
N VAL A 132 -29.70 20.77 8.76
CA VAL A 132 -31.02 20.40 8.22
C VAL A 132 -32.11 21.25 8.86
N ARG A 133 -32.05 21.46 10.18
CA ARG A 133 -33.02 22.31 10.90
C ARG A 133 -32.96 23.76 10.42
N ASP A 134 -31.77 24.30 10.24
CA ASP A 134 -31.58 25.66 9.73
C ASP A 134 -32.13 25.80 8.31
N LYS A 135 -31.87 24.81 7.44
CA LYS A 135 -32.39 24.79 6.06
C LYS A 135 -33.91 24.61 5.99
N GLN A 136 -34.49 23.86 6.92
CA GLN A 136 -35.94 23.77 7.04
C GLN A 136 -36.53 25.14 7.41
N PHE A 137 -35.93 25.82 8.39
CA PHE A 137 -36.37 27.16 8.77
C PHE A 137 -36.22 28.18 7.64
N GLU A 138 -35.13 28.14 6.88
CA GLU A 138 -34.95 28.96 5.68
C GLU A 138 -36.03 28.69 4.63
N LEU A 139 -36.41 27.42 4.41
CA LEU A 139 -37.46 27.04 3.49
C LEU A 139 -38.83 27.55 3.95
N ASP A 140 -39.14 27.42 5.24
CA ASP A 140 -40.43 27.85 5.81
C ASP A 140 -40.63 29.37 5.71
N ASN A 141 -39.53 30.15 5.73
CA ASN A 141 -39.54 31.61 5.62
C ASN A 141 -39.15 32.11 4.21
N ALA A 142 -38.97 31.22 3.24
CA ALA A 142 -38.53 31.58 1.90
C ALA A 142 -39.63 32.34 1.14
N SER A 143 -39.23 33.37 0.41
CA SER A 143 -40.10 33.99 -0.60
C SER A 143 -40.43 32.98 -1.72
N PRO A 144 -41.57 33.14 -2.44
CA PRO A 144 -41.94 32.25 -3.54
C PRO A 144 -40.86 32.10 -4.63
N PHE A 145 -40.04 33.13 -4.85
CA PHE A 145 -38.94 33.10 -5.82
C PHE A 145 -37.73 32.29 -5.34
N SER A 146 -37.47 32.25 -4.03
CA SER A 146 -36.34 31.52 -3.42
C SER A 146 -36.73 30.12 -2.92
N GLN A 147 -38.01 29.78 -2.91
CA GLN A 147 -38.55 28.55 -2.32
C GLN A 147 -37.96 27.28 -2.96
N GLN A 148 -37.86 27.24 -4.28
CA GLN A 148 -37.29 26.08 -4.99
C GLN A 148 -35.81 25.86 -4.64
N GLN A 149 -35.04 26.95 -4.52
CA GLN A 149 -33.61 26.88 -4.16
C GLN A 149 -33.44 26.41 -2.71
N ALA A 150 -34.24 26.94 -1.78
CA ALA A 150 -34.23 26.51 -0.38
C ALA A 150 -34.60 25.04 -0.23
N GLN A 151 -35.58 24.55 -1.00
CA GLN A 151 -35.99 23.14 -0.99
C GLN A 151 -34.87 22.23 -1.50
N GLN A 152 -34.17 22.60 -2.57
CA GLN A 152 -33.05 21.83 -3.09
C GLN A 152 -31.87 21.80 -2.09
N ALA A 153 -31.62 22.92 -1.39
CA ALA A 153 -30.58 23.00 -0.36
C ALA A 153 -30.89 22.10 0.85
N LEU A 154 -32.15 22.05 1.28
CA LEU A 154 -32.62 21.14 2.32
C LEU A 154 -32.39 19.68 1.91
N LEU A 155 -32.91 19.28 0.74
CA LEU A 155 -32.79 17.91 0.23
C LEU A 155 -31.32 17.46 0.12
N SER A 156 -30.44 18.33 -0.37
CA SER A 156 -29.00 18.02 -0.46
C SER A 156 -28.38 17.76 0.93
N THR A 157 -28.79 18.55 1.92
CA THR A 157 -28.29 18.42 3.30
C THR A 157 -28.81 17.14 3.97
N GLU A 158 -30.07 16.79 3.75
CA GLU A 158 -30.67 15.53 4.21
C GLU A 158 -29.97 14.31 3.61
N GLN A 159 -29.68 14.32 2.30
CA GLN A 159 -28.91 13.24 1.66
C GLN A 159 -27.48 13.11 2.21
N ARG A 160 -26.87 14.20 2.64
CA ARG A 160 -25.56 14.15 3.32
C ARG A 160 -25.68 13.55 4.71
N LEU A 161 -26.72 13.91 5.46
CA LEU A 161 -27.02 13.34 6.78
C LEU A 161 -27.26 11.83 6.70
N GLU A 162 -28.05 11.36 5.72
CA GLU A 162 -28.33 9.93 5.52
C GLU A 162 -27.06 9.13 5.19
N ARG A 163 -26.19 9.68 4.33
CA ARG A 163 -24.88 9.08 4.03
C ARG A 163 -23.99 9.01 5.27
N CYS A 164 -23.99 10.06 6.09
CA CYS A 164 -23.24 10.09 7.35
C CYS A 164 -23.74 9.03 8.34
N ARG A 165 -25.06 8.90 8.52
CA ARG A 165 -25.69 7.87 9.37
C ARG A 165 -25.36 6.46 8.89
N SER A 166 -25.43 6.23 7.58
CA SER A 166 -25.08 4.95 6.97
C SER A 166 -23.61 4.57 7.21
N ALA A 167 -22.70 5.54 7.11
CA ALA A 167 -21.28 5.34 7.40
C ALA A 167 -21.04 5.04 8.89
N LYS A 168 -21.73 5.76 9.79
CA LYS A 168 -21.69 5.54 11.24
C LYS A 168 -22.11 4.12 11.62
N ILE A 169 -23.24 3.63 11.11
CA ILE A 169 -23.73 2.27 11.36
C ILE A 169 -22.73 1.20 10.89
N LYS A 170 -22.08 1.42 9.73
CA LYS A 170 -21.03 0.50 9.25
C LYS A 170 -19.84 0.45 10.20
N LEU A 171 -19.42 1.58 10.76
CA LEU A 171 -18.36 1.65 11.77
C LEU A 171 -18.77 0.94 13.07
N GLU A 172 -19.99 1.17 13.56
CA GLU A 172 -20.52 0.52 14.77
C GLU A 172 -20.57 -1.01 14.60
N ASN A 173 -21.04 -1.50 13.45
CA ASN A 173 -21.05 -2.92 13.12
C ASN A 173 -19.64 -3.50 13.05
N GLN A 174 -18.69 -2.75 12.49
CA GLN A 174 -17.29 -3.17 12.41
C GLN A 174 -16.64 -3.26 13.80
N ILE A 175 -16.92 -2.28 14.68
CA ILE A 175 -16.44 -2.30 16.07
C ILE A 175 -17.04 -3.51 16.81
N THR A 176 -18.36 -3.66 16.76
CA THR A 176 -19.09 -4.77 17.43
C THR A 176 -18.58 -6.14 16.97
N TYR A 177 -18.35 -6.30 15.66
CA TYR A 177 -17.79 -7.55 15.14
C TYR A 177 -16.40 -7.83 15.73
N ARG A 178 -15.55 -6.81 15.84
CA ARG A 178 -14.20 -6.99 16.39
C ARG A 178 -14.20 -7.29 17.88
N GLU A 179 -15.07 -6.65 18.65
CA GLU A 179 -15.23 -6.94 20.09
C GLU A 179 -15.66 -8.39 20.33
N ARG A 180 -16.48 -8.97 19.45
CA ARG A 180 -16.96 -10.36 19.56
C ARG A 180 -15.94 -11.41 19.12
N HIS A 181 -14.95 -11.02 18.32
CA HIS A 181 -13.97 -11.93 17.71
C HIS A 181 -12.52 -11.62 18.14
N GLN A 182 -12.33 -10.78 19.16
CA GLN A 182 -11.09 -10.63 19.93
C GLN A 182 -11.08 -11.61 21.10
#